data_AF-I0GPC3-F1
#
_entry.id   AF-I0GPC3-F1
#
_cell.length_a   1.000
_cell.length_b   1.000
_cell.length_c   1.000
_cell.angle_alpha   90.00
_cell.angle_beta   90.00
_cell.angle_gamma   90.00
#
_symmetry.space_group_name_H-M   'P 1'
#
loop_
_entity.id
_entity.type
_entity.pdbx_description
1 polymer ?
#
loop_
_entity_poly.entity_id
_entity_poly.type
_entity_poly.pdbx_seq_one_letter_code
_entity_poly.pdbx_strand_id
1 'polypeptide(L)'
;MKRNDKLSRKARYGILAAIMAGAFSIMPAAQAMPTGGASGTATITQSGSQMDIASSVASNLLTWQDFSIAKDETVNFAGDNSYLNVVLGANRS
;
A
#
# COMPACT_ATOMS: atom_id res chain seq x y z
N MET A 1 -46.82 -27.85 -18.66
CA MET A 1 -45.94 -26.67 -18.52
C MET A 1 -44.98 -26.90 -17.34
N LYS A 2 -43.75 -27.40 -17.56
CA LYS A 2 -42.76 -27.76 -16.48
C LYS A 2 -41.29 -27.47 -16.85
N ARG A 3 -41.02 -26.72 -17.93
CA ARG A 3 -39.66 -26.46 -18.45
C ARG A 3 -38.98 -25.25 -17.77
N ASN A 4 -39.75 -24.32 -17.20
CA ASN A 4 -39.23 -23.03 -16.75
C ASN A 4 -38.60 -23.07 -15.34
N ASP A 5 -39.03 -24.02 -14.49
CA ASP A 5 -38.54 -24.11 -13.11
C ASP A 5 -37.08 -24.59 -13.02
N LYS A 6 -36.69 -25.52 -13.91
CA LYS A 6 -35.32 -26.05 -13.95
C LYS A 6 -34.31 -25.03 -14.47
N LEU A 7 -34.70 -24.21 -15.45
CA LEU A 7 -33.89 -23.11 -15.98
C LEU A 7 -33.68 -22.04 -14.92
N SER A 8 -34.74 -21.68 -14.19
CA SER A 8 -34.64 -20.70 -13.11
C SER A 8 -33.78 -21.20 -11.94
N ARG A 9 -33.83 -22.49 -11.56
CA ARG A 9 -32.94 -23.05 -10.52
C ARG A 9 -31.48 -23.05 -10.95
N LYS A 10 -31.19 -23.48 -12.17
CA LYS A 10 -29.80 -23.48 -12.70
C LYS A 10 -29.22 -22.08 -12.81
N ALA A 11 -30.01 -21.10 -13.23
CA ALA A 11 -29.59 -19.70 -13.25
C ALA A 11 -29.28 -19.17 -11.83
N ARG A 12 -30.13 -19.47 -10.83
CA ARG A 12 -29.91 -19.08 -9.44
C ARG A 12 -28.63 -19.68 -8.85
N TYR A 13 -28.37 -20.97 -9.07
CA TYR A 13 -27.16 -21.63 -8.59
C TYR A 13 -25.89 -21.16 -9.33
N GLY A 14 -26.00 -20.85 -10.62
CA GLY A 14 -24.89 -20.28 -11.40
C GLY A 14 -24.47 -18.90 -10.91
N ILE A 15 -25.43 -18.06 -10.52
CA ILE A 15 -25.17 -16.73 -9.96
C ILE A 15 -24.50 -16.83 -8.57
N LEU A 16 -24.96 -17.74 -7.70
CA LEU A 16 -24.37 -17.93 -6.37
C LEU A 16 -22.93 -18.46 -6.43
N ALA A 17 -22.62 -19.37 -7.36
CA ALA A 17 -21.26 -19.87 -7.55
C ALA A 17 -20.29 -18.78 -8.07
N ALA A 18 -20.77 -17.86 -8.91
CA ALA A 18 -19.97 -16.76 -9.44
C ALA A 18 -19.58 -15.74 -8.36
N ILE A 19 -20.43 -15.51 -7.34
CA ILE A 19 -20.14 -14.59 -6.23
C ILE A 19 -19.05 -15.16 -5.30
N MET A 20 -19.05 -16.47 -5.07
CA MET A 20 -18.07 -17.13 -4.18
C MET A 20 -16.67 -17.25 -4.80
N ALA A 21 -16.56 -17.20 -6.13
CA ALA A 21 -15.29 -17.31 -6.85
C ALA A 21 -14.60 -15.94 -7.09
N GLY A 22 -15.26 -14.82 -6.80
CA GLY A 22 -14.80 -13.48 -7.15
C GLY A 22 -14.34 -12.58 -5.99
N ALA A 23 -14.47 -13.01 -4.74
CA ALA A 23 -14.13 -12.17 -3.59
C ALA A 23 -12.66 -12.34 -3.16
N PHE A 24 -11.71 -12.06 -4.06
CA PHE A 24 -10.36 -11.70 -3.62
C PHE A 24 -10.42 -10.25 -3.13
N SER A 25 -10.84 -10.09 -1.88
CA SER A 25 -10.53 -8.86 -1.14
C SER A 25 -9.01 -8.69 -1.22
N ILE A 26 -8.56 -7.61 -1.85
CA ILE A 26 -7.19 -7.12 -1.66
C ILE A 26 -7.08 -6.90 -0.15
N MET A 27 -6.53 -7.86 0.57
CA MET A 27 -6.22 -7.66 1.98
C MET A 27 -5.21 -6.52 1.98
N PRO A 28 -5.54 -5.36 2.58
CA PRO A 28 -4.54 -4.31 2.73
C PRO A 28 -3.32 -4.95 3.39
N ALA A 29 -2.13 -4.74 2.83
CA ALA A 29 -0.90 -5.17 3.49
C ALA A 29 -0.95 -4.62 4.93
N ALA A 30 -0.73 -5.50 5.92
CA ALA A 30 -0.85 -5.13 7.33
C ALA A 30 0.07 -3.97 7.72
N GLN A 31 1.10 -3.71 6.91
CA GLN A 31 2.03 -2.60 6.99
C GLN A 31 2.40 -2.19 5.55
N ALA A 32 2.24 -0.91 5.22
CA ALA A 32 2.55 -0.33 3.91
C ALA A 32 3.63 0.76 4.00
N MET A 33 4.37 0.84 5.11
CA MET A 33 5.36 1.90 5.34
C MET A 33 6.44 1.96 4.24
N PRO A 34 7.09 3.12 3.98
CA PRO A 34 8.07 3.23 2.91
C PRO A 34 9.20 2.19 3.02
N THR A 35 9.64 1.65 1.89
CA THR A 35 10.63 0.57 1.85
C THR A 35 11.79 0.87 0.92
N GLY A 36 12.95 0.27 1.21
CA GLY A 36 14.17 0.45 0.41
C GLY A 36 14.69 1.89 0.39
N GLY A 37 14.46 2.64 1.46
CA GLY A 37 14.89 4.03 1.60
C GLY A 37 16.41 4.17 1.68
N ALA A 38 16.95 5.13 0.93
CA ALA A 38 18.35 5.51 0.98
C ALA A 38 18.51 7.03 0.92
N SER A 39 19.50 7.54 1.65
CA SER A 39 19.90 8.94 1.61
C SER A 39 21.39 9.07 1.94
N GLY A 40 22.04 10.06 1.34
CA GLY A 40 23.42 10.43 1.71
C GLY A 40 23.49 11.42 2.87
N THR A 41 22.38 12.07 3.24
CA THR A 41 22.37 13.19 4.20
C THR A 41 21.35 13.03 5.31
N ALA A 42 20.31 12.21 5.12
CA ALA A 42 19.29 11.94 6.13
C ALA A 42 19.45 10.53 6.71
N THR A 43 19.18 10.40 8.00
CA THR A 43 19.06 9.12 8.69
C THR A 43 17.59 8.72 8.71
N ILE A 44 17.32 7.47 8.33
CA ILE A 44 15.98 6.87 8.35
C ILE A 44 15.95 5.84 9.46
N THR A 45 14.99 5.97 10.38
CA THR A 45 14.77 5.01 11.47
C THR A 45 13.32 4.59 11.50
N GLN A 46 13.06 3.34 11.88
CA GLN A 46 11.72 2.77 11.93
C GLN A 46 11.53 2.03 13.25
N SER A 47 10.39 2.29 13.90
CA SER A 47 9.93 1.57 15.09
C SER A 47 8.43 1.31 14.98
N GLY A 48 8.07 0.03 14.76
CA GLY A 48 6.67 -0.34 14.55
C GLY A 48 6.08 0.34 13.32
N SER A 49 4.99 1.09 13.51
CA SER A 49 4.27 1.85 12.48
C SER A 49 4.74 3.31 12.33
N GLN A 50 5.83 3.69 13.02
CA GLN A 50 6.42 5.02 12.94
C GLN A 50 7.77 4.93 12.22
N MET A 51 7.96 5.79 11.23
CA MET A 51 9.25 6.07 10.62
C MET A 51 9.65 7.51 10.93
N ASP A 52 10.87 7.72 11.38
CA ASP A 52 11.46 9.02 11.67
C ASP A 52 12.65 9.26 10.74
N ILE A 53 12.64 10.42 10.08
CA ILE A 53 13.63 10.86 9.12
C ILE A 53 14.22 12.17 9.62
N ALA A 54 15.53 12.16 9.90
CA ALA A 54 16.22 13.33 10.45
C ALA A 54 17.50 13.63 9.68
N SER A 55 17.84 14.91 9.58
CA SER A 55 19.09 15.37 9.00
C SER A 55 19.59 16.63 9.70
N SER A 56 20.91 16.85 9.68
CA SER A 56 21.54 18.12 10.02
C SER A 56 21.71 19.05 8.82
N VAL A 57 21.28 18.65 7.63
CA VAL A 57 21.42 19.40 6.36
C VAL A 57 20.05 19.94 5.94
N ALA A 58 20.02 21.18 5.46
CA ALA A 58 18.78 21.88 5.11
C ALA A 58 18.00 21.25 3.94
N SER A 59 18.68 20.63 2.99
CA SER A 59 18.07 20.04 1.79
C SER A 59 18.52 18.61 1.62
N ASN A 60 17.56 17.68 1.60
CA ASN A 60 17.83 16.25 1.60
C ASN A 60 17.15 15.58 0.41
N LEU A 61 17.89 14.68 -0.25
CA LEU A 61 17.33 13.77 -1.25
C LEU A 61 17.24 12.37 -0.64
N LEU A 62 16.06 11.76 -0.76
CA LEU A 62 15.78 10.40 -0.36
C LEU A 62 15.25 9.64 -1.57
N THR A 63 15.82 8.47 -1.82
CA THR A 63 15.32 7.54 -2.83
C THR A 63 14.65 6.36 -2.15
N TRP A 64 13.57 5.87 -2.73
CA TRP A 64 12.76 4.80 -2.17
C TRP A 64 12.47 3.72 -3.21
N GLN A 65 12.38 2.47 -2.77
CA GLN A 65 11.92 1.37 -3.61
C GLN A 65 10.40 1.38 -3.72
N ASP A 66 9.70 1.67 -2.63
CA ASP A 66 8.26 1.95 -2.58
C ASP A 66 8.00 3.00 -1.49
N PHE A 67 7.01 3.86 -1.69
CA PHE A 67 6.61 4.84 -0.70
C PHE A 67 5.10 4.84 -0.55
N SER A 68 4.63 4.19 0.51
CA SER A 68 3.23 4.12 0.89
C SER A 68 3.12 4.41 2.39
N ILE A 69 1.95 4.87 2.85
CA ILE A 69 1.65 5.11 4.27
C ILE A 69 0.21 4.68 4.50
N ALA A 70 0.01 3.62 5.28
CA ALA A 70 -1.31 3.15 5.66
C ALA A 70 -1.97 4.06 6.71
N LYS A 71 -3.27 3.86 6.94
CA LYS A 71 -4.11 4.68 7.84
C LYS A 71 -3.53 4.87 9.25
N ASP A 72 -2.86 3.85 9.77
CA ASP A 72 -2.32 3.82 11.15
C ASP A 72 -0.79 3.85 11.17
N GLU A 73 -0.16 4.32 10.08
CA GLU A 73 1.28 4.52 9.96
C GLU A 73 1.60 6.01 9.94
N THR A 74 2.84 6.37 10.30
CA THR A 74 3.29 7.76 10.25
C THR A 74 4.75 7.83 9.82
N VAL A 75 5.03 8.75 8.90
CA VAL A 75 6.39 9.13 8.51
C VAL A 75 6.61 10.57 8.98
N ASN A 76 7.57 10.76 9.87
CA ASN A 76 7.89 12.03 10.47
C ASN A 76 9.21 12.56 9.90
N PHE A 77 9.20 13.79 9.43
CA PHE A 77 10.38 14.49 8.92
C PHE A 77 10.79 15.54 9.95
N ALA A 78 11.97 15.40 10.54
CA ALA A 78 12.40 16.23 11.65
C ALA A 78 12.90 17.61 11.22
N GLY A 79 12.58 18.62 12.03
CA GLY A 79 13.06 20.00 11.92
C GLY A 79 12.47 20.77 10.73
N ASP A 80 13.05 21.94 10.45
CA ASP A 80 12.62 22.85 9.37
C ASP A 80 13.34 22.56 8.03
N ASN A 81 13.81 21.33 7.85
CA ASN A 81 14.56 20.92 6.67
C ASN A 81 13.62 20.53 5.52
N SER A 82 14.12 20.63 4.29
CA SER A 82 13.45 20.13 3.08
C SER A 82 13.87 18.69 2.79
N TYR A 83 12.88 17.86 2.45
CA TYR A 83 13.07 16.45 2.12
C TYR A 83 12.39 16.13 0.79
N LEU A 84 13.19 15.97 -0.27
CA LEU A 84 12.72 15.50 -1.57
C LEU A 84 12.72 13.98 -1.59
N ASN A 85 11.54 13.38 -1.74
CA ASN A 85 11.35 11.94 -1.80
C ASN A 85 11.13 11.50 -3.25
N VAL A 86 11.96 10.58 -3.74
CA VAL A 86 11.88 10.05 -5.10
C VAL A 86 11.69 8.53 -5.04
N VAL A 87 10.59 8.04 -5.59
CA VAL A 87 10.34 6.59 -5.72
C VAL A 87 10.93 6.10 -7.03
N LEU A 88 11.87 5.16 -6.94
CA LEU A 88 12.57 4.58 -8.09
C LEU A 88 12.06 3.18 -8.45
N GLY A 89 11.10 2.64 -7.69
CA GLY A 89 10.60 1.30 -7.91
C GLY A 89 9.66 1.12 -9.07
N ALA A 90 9.60 -0.14 -9.49
CA ALA A 90 8.86 -0.59 -10.66
C ALA A 90 7.38 -0.92 -10.39
N ASN A 91 6.82 -0.54 -9.24
CA ASN A 91 5.38 -0.65 -8.98
C ASN A 91 4.65 0.33 -9.91
N ARG A 92 4.39 -0.12 -11.14
CA ARG A 92 3.58 0.56 -12.13
C ARG A 92 2.14 0.67 -11.61
N SER A 93 1.58 1.86 -11.78
CA SER A 93 0.14 2.15 -11.68
C SER A 93 -0.71 1.14 -12.45
#